data_AF-A0A816WJT2-F1
#
_entry.id   AF-A0A816WJT2-F1
#
_cell.length_a   1.000
_cell.length_b   1.000
_cell.length_c   1.000
_cell.angle_alpha   90.00
_cell.angle_beta   90.00
_cell.angle_gamma   90.00
#
_symmetry.space_group_name_H-M   'P 1'
#
loop_
_entity.id
_entity.type
_entity.pdbx_description
1 polymer ?
#
loop_
_entity_poly.entity_id
_entity_poly.type
_entity_poly.pdbx_seq_one_letter_code
_entity_poly.pdbx_strand_id
1 'polypeptide(L)'
;MFADVISRNRIMYLLSILHFHDNVLEKNKVEQVEPLLTYFNERCKFIVKPEKNLSIDEQIIGYKGTTAHTSFWQVMPKKPTKRGFKVWTRCGITAFVYEMILHYGLAELDLVKDVPAGSSMFMDNYLASCKLIKTLAQPGYGVTCTVRSNRLQKCPISTEKQFGKKKRGYYEYFISNDNTCIVVGCKDSTRALLGSNHIGVQTEIKL
;
A
#
# COMPACT_ATOMS: atom_id res chain seq x y z
N MET A 1 36.93 12.66 -1.79
CA MET A 1 36.57 11.47 -2.59
C MET A 1 36.32 10.29 -1.64
N PHE A 2 35.48 9.31 -1.96
CA PHE A 2 35.14 8.21 -1.03
C PHE A 2 36.38 7.44 -0.52
N ALA A 3 37.40 7.34 -1.37
CA ALA A 3 38.69 6.71 -1.08
C ALA A 3 39.50 7.42 0.02
N ASP A 4 39.22 8.71 0.28
CA ASP A 4 39.90 9.50 1.32
C ASP A 4 39.34 9.23 2.72
N VAL A 5 38.16 8.60 2.80
CA VAL A 5 37.44 8.33 4.07
C VAL A 5 37.57 6.87 4.49
N ILE A 6 37.43 5.93 3.56
CA ILE A 6 37.44 4.49 3.85
C ILE A 6 38.05 3.70 2.70
N SER A 7 38.94 2.76 3.01
CA SER A 7 39.50 1.87 2.01
C SER A 7 38.45 0.87 1.51
N ARG A 8 38.55 0.46 0.24
CA ARG A 8 37.68 -0.57 -0.35
C ARG A 8 37.62 -1.83 0.50
N ASN A 9 38.77 -2.32 0.97
CA ASN A 9 38.83 -3.54 1.77
C ASN A 9 38.11 -3.38 3.11
N ARG A 10 38.24 -2.20 3.74
CA ARG A 10 37.56 -1.91 5.01
C ARG A 10 36.05 -1.88 4.84
N ILE A 11 35.52 -1.19 3.82
CA ILE A 11 34.06 -1.16 3.61
C ILE A 11 33.49 -2.54 3.27
N MET A 12 34.17 -3.32 2.41
CA MET A 12 33.72 -4.67 2.06
C MET A 12 33.70 -5.59 3.29
N TYR A 13 34.71 -5.50 4.15
CA TYR A 13 34.72 -6.24 5.42
C TYR A 13 33.56 -5.82 6.32
N LEU A 14 33.35 -4.51 6.53
CA LEU A 14 32.26 -4.01 7.38
C LEU A 14 30.88 -4.46 6.86
N LEU A 15 30.65 -4.39 5.55
CA LEU A 15 29.39 -4.85 4.95
C LEU A 15 29.18 -6.37 5.09
N SER A 16 30.25 -7.17 5.21
CA SER A 16 30.15 -8.63 5.37
C SER A 16 29.79 -9.07 6.79
N ILE A 17 30.00 -8.21 7.79
CA ILE A 17 29.74 -8.49 9.21
C ILE A 17 28.64 -7.61 9.79
N LEU A 18 27.93 -6.85 8.96
CA LEU A 18 26.87 -5.97 9.41
C LEU A 18 25.63 -6.80 9.74
N HIS A 19 25.23 -6.76 11.01
CA HIS A 19 24.06 -7.48 11.53
C HIS A 19 23.17 -6.52 12.33
N PHE A 20 21.86 -6.69 12.22
CA PHE A 20 20.85 -5.88 12.91
C PHE A 20 20.06 -6.67 13.96
N HIS A 21 20.40 -7.94 14.16
CA HIS A 21 19.73 -8.86 15.06
C HIS A 21 20.76 -9.75 15.77
N ASP A 22 20.41 -10.21 16.97
CA ASP A 22 21.20 -11.19 17.72
C ASP A 22 20.87 -12.60 17.24
N ASN A 23 21.81 -13.24 16.53
CA ASN A 23 21.63 -14.57 15.95
C ASN A 23 21.37 -15.67 17.02
N VAL A 24 21.64 -15.42 18.30
CA VAL A 24 21.33 -16.38 19.39
C VAL A 24 19.83 -16.44 19.67
N LEU A 25 19.10 -15.36 19.40
CA LEU A 25 17.67 -15.21 19.69
C LEU A 25 16.77 -15.50 18.48
N GLU A 26 17.36 -15.70 17.30
CA GLU A 26 16.63 -15.81 16.04
C GLU A 26 15.75 -17.07 16.01
N LYS A 27 14.43 -16.85 15.90
CA LYS A 27 13.45 -17.91 15.67
C LYS A 27 12.97 -17.93 14.22
N ASN A 28 12.93 -16.76 13.58
CA ASN A 28 12.48 -16.60 12.21
C ASN A 28 13.41 -15.69 11.41
N LYS A 29 13.62 -16.02 10.13
CA LYS A 29 14.51 -15.25 9.24
C LYS A 29 14.10 -13.78 9.04
N VAL A 30 12.84 -13.41 9.30
CA VAL A 30 12.35 -12.01 9.22
C VAL A 30 12.96 -11.17 10.33
N GLU A 31 13.18 -11.78 11.50
CA GLU A 31 13.67 -11.12 12.71
C GLU A 31 15.07 -10.53 12.47
N GLN A 32 15.79 -11.00 11.46
CA GLN A 32 17.08 -10.42 11.02
C GLN A 32 16.97 -8.97 10.52
N VAL A 33 15.85 -8.61 9.89
CA VAL A 33 15.63 -7.29 9.29
C VAL A 33 14.58 -6.46 10.01
N GLU A 34 13.77 -7.09 10.84
CA GLU A 34 12.70 -6.45 11.60
C GLU A 34 13.20 -5.32 12.52
N PRO A 35 14.29 -5.46 13.30
CA PRO A 35 14.79 -4.36 14.14
C PRO A 35 15.15 -3.11 13.32
N LEU A 36 15.72 -3.29 12.13
CA LEU A 36 16.06 -2.19 11.23
C LEU A 36 14.80 -1.49 10.70
N LEU A 37 13.80 -2.26 10.27
CA LEU A 37 12.53 -1.70 9.78
C LEU A 37 11.76 -1.01 10.90
N THR A 38 11.71 -1.60 12.09
CA THR A 38 11.09 -1.00 13.28
C THR A 38 11.75 0.31 13.63
N TYR A 39 13.09 0.34 13.74
CA TYR A 39 13.83 1.58 13.99
C TYR A 39 13.56 2.64 12.90
N PHE A 40 13.61 2.25 11.63
CA PHE A 40 13.29 3.16 10.52
C PHE A 40 11.88 3.76 10.66
N ASN A 41 10.87 2.91 10.88
CA ASN A 41 9.48 3.33 11.02
C ASN A 41 9.29 4.27 12.22
N GLU A 42 9.89 3.96 13.37
CA GLU A 42 9.85 4.81 14.57
C GLU A 42 10.48 6.18 14.32
N ARG A 43 11.64 6.22 13.66
CA ARG A 43 12.31 7.49 13.30
C ARG A 43 11.47 8.30 12.32
N CYS A 44 10.87 7.68 11.30
CA CYS A 44 10.00 8.38 10.36
C CYS A 44 8.76 8.97 11.04
N LYS A 45 8.11 8.19 11.91
CA LYS A 45 6.95 8.64 12.72
C LYS A 45 7.33 9.79 13.68
N PHE A 46 8.56 9.79 14.22
CA PHE A 46 9.03 10.83 15.13
C PHE A 46 9.37 12.16 14.42
N ILE A 47 9.98 12.10 13.24
CA ILE A 47 10.51 13.29 12.55
C ILE A 47 9.40 14.09 11.87
N VAL A 48 8.40 13.42 11.30
CA VAL A 48 7.37 14.07 10.47
C VAL A 48 5.99 13.81 11.06
N LYS A 49 5.26 14.89 11.33
CA LYS A 49 3.85 14.79 11.72
C LYS A 49 3.07 14.06 10.61
N PRO A 50 2.25 13.05 10.94
CA PRO A 50 1.46 12.34 9.96
C PRO A 50 0.50 13.28 9.20
N GLU A 51 0.53 13.19 7.88
CA GLU A 51 -0.43 13.83 6.99
C GLU A 51 -1.77 13.09 7.04
N LYS A 52 -2.87 13.80 6.74
CA LYS A 52 -4.21 13.19 6.72
C LYS A 52 -4.47 12.37 5.46
N ASN A 53 -3.85 12.71 4.33
CA ASN A 53 -4.02 12.00 3.06
C ASN A 53 -2.84 11.05 2.87
N LEU A 54 -3.13 9.74 2.89
CA LEU A 54 -2.13 8.69 2.94
C LEU A 54 -2.31 7.74 1.75
N SER A 55 -1.23 7.43 1.04
CA SER A 55 -1.21 6.38 0.03
C SER A 55 -0.65 5.10 0.62
N ILE A 56 -1.30 3.97 0.36
CA ILE A 56 -0.82 2.63 0.71
C ILE A 56 -0.63 1.84 -0.58
N ASP A 57 0.61 1.45 -0.86
CA ASP A 57 0.98 0.72 -2.08
C ASP A 57 2.18 -0.20 -1.82
N GLU A 58 2.42 -1.14 -2.74
CA GLU A 58 3.58 -2.01 -2.72
C GLU A 58 4.79 -1.43 -3.48
N GLN A 59 5.96 -1.62 -2.87
CA GLN A 59 7.26 -1.32 -3.46
C GLN A 59 8.14 -2.57 -3.52
N ILE A 60 9.01 -2.64 -4.54
CA ILE A 60 10.06 -3.66 -4.63
C ILE A 60 11.40 -3.00 -4.34
N ILE A 61 12.08 -3.51 -3.31
CA ILE A 61 13.48 -3.23 -3.06
C ILE A 61 14.28 -4.25 -3.88
N GLY A 62 14.97 -3.77 -4.92
CA GLY A 62 15.66 -4.62 -5.87
C GLY A 62 16.71 -5.51 -5.24
N TYR A 63 16.62 -6.81 -5.51
CA TYR A 63 17.59 -7.78 -5.03
C TYR A 63 17.76 -8.91 -6.04
N LYS A 64 19.02 -9.17 -6.43
CA LYS A 64 19.39 -10.18 -7.42
C LYS A 64 20.25 -11.32 -6.82
N GLY A 65 20.61 -11.23 -5.55
CA GLY A 65 21.43 -12.24 -4.89
C GLY A 65 20.67 -13.54 -4.62
N THR A 66 21.40 -14.52 -4.08
CA THR A 66 20.89 -15.87 -3.77
C THR A 66 20.96 -16.20 -2.28
N THR A 67 21.56 -15.34 -1.45
CA THR A 67 21.76 -15.58 -0.02
C THR A 67 20.48 -15.43 0.79
N ALA A 68 19.66 -14.42 0.48
CA ALA A 68 18.34 -14.29 1.07
C ALA A 68 17.44 -15.48 0.70
N HIS A 69 16.71 -16.00 1.69
CA HIS A 69 15.79 -17.12 1.51
C HIS A 69 14.70 -16.81 0.46
N THR A 70 14.24 -17.84 -0.25
CA THR A 70 13.33 -17.68 -1.39
C THR A 70 11.98 -17.10 -1.04
N SER A 71 11.50 -17.31 0.20
CA SER A 71 10.24 -16.74 0.67
C SER A 71 10.25 -15.21 0.84
N PHE A 72 11.42 -14.55 0.81
CA PHE A 72 11.52 -13.10 0.96
C PHE A 72 11.39 -12.31 -0.34
N TRP A 73 11.80 -12.90 -1.46
CA TRP A 73 11.79 -12.18 -2.73
C TRP A 73 10.59 -12.57 -3.57
N GLN A 74 9.99 -11.56 -4.19
CA GLN A 74 8.88 -11.72 -5.12
C GLN A 74 9.29 -11.27 -6.51
N VAL A 75 8.59 -11.80 -7.50
CA VAL A 75 8.70 -11.35 -8.88
C VAL A 75 7.43 -10.60 -9.25
N MET A 76 7.58 -9.33 -9.62
CA MET A 76 6.53 -8.48 -10.14
C MET A 76 6.86 -8.07 -11.58
N PRO A 77 6.40 -8.83 -12.59
CA PRO A 77 6.83 -8.65 -13.99
C PRO A 77 6.57 -7.27 -14.57
N LYS A 78 5.55 -6.57 -14.05
CA LYS A 78 5.10 -5.25 -14.51
C LYS A 78 5.87 -4.08 -13.89
N LYS A 79 6.67 -4.30 -12.85
CA LYS A 79 7.47 -3.23 -12.22
C LYS A 79 8.85 -3.14 -12.90
N PRO A 80 9.48 -1.95 -12.96
CA PRO A 80 10.81 -1.80 -13.57
C PRO A 80 11.85 -2.73 -12.92
N THR A 81 11.85 -2.78 -11.60
CA THR A 81 12.60 -3.76 -10.82
C THR A 81 11.74 -4.99 -10.60
N LYS A 82 11.94 -6.01 -11.44
CA LYS A 82 11.08 -7.20 -11.47
C LYS A 82 11.25 -8.12 -10.28
N ARG A 83 12.43 -8.17 -9.66
CA ARG A 83 12.77 -9.12 -8.59
C ARG A 83 13.38 -8.41 -7.40
N GLY A 84 12.86 -8.72 -6.22
CA GLY A 84 13.39 -8.17 -4.98
C GLY A 84 12.46 -8.40 -3.80
N PHE A 85 12.71 -7.71 -2.70
CA PHE A 85 11.89 -7.76 -1.50
C PHE A 85 10.64 -6.90 -1.70
N LYS A 86 9.45 -7.51 -1.59
CA LYS A 86 8.21 -6.74 -1.58
C LYS A 86 8.01 -6.15 -0.19
N VAL A 87 7.81 -4.84 -0.14
CA VAL A 87 7.42 -4.12 1.06
C VAL A 87 6.11 -3.40 0.78
N TRP A 88 5.24 -3.36 1.78
CA TRP A 88 4.11 -2.44 1.78
C TRP A 88 4.54 -1.12 2.37
N THR A 89 4.15 -0.03 1.73
CA THR A 89 4.58 1.31 2.10
C THR A 89 3.37 2.19 2.34
N ARG A 90 3.42 2.97 3.43
CA ARG A 90 2.45 4.02 3.73
C ARG A 90 3.13 5.38 3.60
N CYS A 91 2.65 6.20 2.67
CA CYS A 91 3.26 7.46 2.30
C CYS A 91 2.27 8.62 2.44
N GLY A 92 2.78 9.81 2.78
CA GLY A 92 2.02 11.05 2.74
C GLY A 92 1.89 11.65 1.34
N ILE A 93 1.12 12.72 1.20
CA ILE A 93 0.98 13.44 -0.07
C ILE A 93 2.28 14.17 -0.46
N THR A 94 3.17 14.44 0.50
CA THR A 94 4.53 14.93 0.24
C THR A 94 5.49 13.83 -0.27
N ALA A 95 4.98 12.63 -0.52
CA ALA A 95 5.75 11.42 -0.82
C ALA A 95 6.71 10.97 0.29
N PHE A 96 6.55 11.49 1.51
CA PHE A 96 7.29 11.01 2.67
C PHE A 96 6.80 9.62 3.09
N VAL A 97 7.73 8.68 3.31
CA VAL A 97 7.43 7.31 3.75
C VAL A 97 7.36 7.27 5.27
N TYR A 98 6.17 6.99 5.81
CA TYR A 98 5.98 6.86 7.26
C TYR A 98 6.29 5.47 7.78
N GLU A 99 5.97 4.45 6.97
CA GLU A 99 6.06 3.07 7.41
C GLU A 99 6.27 2.13 6.24
N MET A 100 7.18 1.17 6.45
CA MET A 100 7.41 0.05 5.55
C MET A 100 7.27 -1.26 6.32
N ILE A 101 6.48 -2.18 5.76
CA ILE A 101 6.29 -3.53 6.31
C ILE A 101 6.74 -4.55 5.26
N LEU A 102 7.65 -5.45 5.64
CA LEU A 102 8.10 -6.52 4.77
C LEU A 102 6.94 -7.49 4.50
N HIS A 103 6.72 -7.81 3.23
CA HIS A 103 5.74 -8.80 2.85
C HIS A 103 6.27 -10.22 3.13
N TYR A 104 6.05 -10.70 4.35
CA TYR A 104 6.40 -12.05 4.78
C TYR A 104 5.33 -12.59 5.73
N GLY A 105 4.24 -13.16 5.21
CA GLY A 105 3.16 -13.75 6.03
C GLY A 105 2.39 -12.78 6.95
N LEU A 106 2.78 -11.49 7.00
CA LEU A 106 2.15 -10.45 7.79
C LEU A 106 0.86 -9.95 7.17
N ALA A 107 -0.07 -9.51 8.02
CA ALA A 107 -1.36 -8.98 7.62
C ALA A 107 -1.20 -7.58 7.00
N GLU A 108 -1.59 -7.46 5.74
CA GLU A 108 -1.46 -6.25 4.92
C GLU A 108 -2.23 -5.04 5.49
N LEU A 109 -3.13 -5.28 6.46
CA LEU A 109 -3.90 -4.26 7.19
C LEU A 109 -3.13 -3.60 8.36
N ASP A 110 -1.95 -4.10 8.72
CA ASP A 110 -1.21 -3.55 9.87
C ASP A 110 -0.80 -2.08 9.67
N LEU A 111 -0.71 -1.62 8.42
CA LEU A 111 -0.44 -0.22 8.05
C LEU A 111 -1.53 0.76 8.49
N VAL A 112 -2.70 0.25 8.88
CA VAL A 112 -3.86 1.06 9.29
C VAL A 112 -3.90 1.28 10.81
N LYS A 113 -3.16 0.49 11.61
CA LYS A 113 -3.24 0.50 13.08
C LYS A 113 -2.86 1.85 13.70
N ASP A 114 -1.81 2.48 13.18
CA ASP A 114 -1.29 3.76 13.70
C ASP A 114 -1.62 4.94 12.78
N VAL A 115 -2.77 4.90 12.10
CA VAL A 115 -3.22 6.03 11.28
C VAL A 115 -3.94 7.04 12.18
N PRO A 116 -3.65 8.35 12.09
CA PRO A 116 -4.41 9.36 12.82
C PRO A 116 -5.91 9.30 12.47
N ALA A 117 -6.78 9.38 13.46
CA ALA A 117 -8.23 9.39 13.24
C ALA A 117 -8.64 10.50 12.26
N GLY A 118 -9.59 10.20 11.37
CA GLY A 118 -10.05 11.12 10.33
C GLY A 118 -9.10 11.27 9.13
N SER A 119 -8.09 10.40 9.00
CA SER A 119 -7.25 10.34 7.80
C SER A 119 -7.97 9.65 6.63
N SER A 120 -7.61 10.03 5.42
CA SER A 120 -8.04 9.46 4.15
C SER A 120 -6.94 8.60 3.53
N MET A 121 -7.24 7.34 3.26
CA MET A 121 -6.34 6.36 2.66
C MET A 121 -6.67 6.12 1.19
N PHE A 122 -5.64 6.11 0.35
CA PHE A 122 -5.70 5.84 -1.08
C PHE A 122 -4.98 4.52 -1.37
N MET A 123 -5.71 3.54 -1.90
CA MET A 123 -5.20 2.17 -2.08
C MET A 123 -5.43 1.67 -3.51
N ASP A 124 -4.55 0.78 -3.99
CA ASP A 124 -4.80 0.04 -5.22
C ASP A 124 -5.79 -1.15 -5.02
N ASN A 125 -6.27 -1.66 -6.13
CA ASN A 125 -7.19 -2.78 -6.28
C ASN A 125 -6.75 -4.08 -5.61
N TYR A 126 -5.47 -4.21 -5.26
CA TYR A 126 -4.96 -5.37 -4.56
C TYR A 126 -5.54 -5.49 -3.15
N LEU A 127 -5.62 -4.38 -2.40
CA LEU A 127 -6.20 -4.36 -1.04
C LEU A 127 -7.71 -4.09 -1.06
N ALA A 128 -8.20 -3.44 -2.11
CA ALA A 128 -9.56 -2.95 -2.18
C ALA A 128 -10.64 -4.05 -2.13
N SER A 129 -11.62 -3.86 -1.24
CA SER A 129 -12.90 -4.58 -1.25
C SER A 129 -13.99 -3.72 -0.62
N CYS A 130 -15.25 -3.92 -1.01
CA CYS A 130 -16.36 -3.21 -0.37
C CYS A 130 -16.40 -3.47 1.15
N LYS A 131 -16.07 -4.70 1.58
CA LYS A 131 -15.99 -5.06 3.01
C LYS A 131 -14.94 -4.21 3.73
N LEU A 132 -13.74 -4.08 3.16
CA LEU A 132 -12.66 -3.28 3.74
C LEU A 132 -13.06 -1.80 3.88
N ILE A 133 -13.66 -1.21 2.84
CA ILE A 133 -14.12 0.19 2.85
C ILE A 133 -15.08 0.43 4.01
N LYS A 134 -16.05 -0.48 4.21
CA LYS A 134 -17.03 -0.40 5.30
C LYS A 134 -16.40 -0.58 6.68
N THR A 135 -15.49 -1.54 6.83
CA THR A 135 -14.78 -1.78 8.09
C THR A 135 -13.96 -0.57 8.52
N LEU A 136 -13.33 0.13 7.56
CA LEU A 136 -12.54 1.33 7.84
C LEU A 136 -13.40 2.59 8.03
N ALA A 137 -14.64 2.61 7.54
CA ALA A 137 -15.58 3.69 7.81
C ALA A 137 -15.99 3.76 9.30
N GLN A 138 -16.13 2.61 9.98
CA GLN A 138 -16.54 2.53 11.39
C GLN A 138 -15.66 3.34 12.36
N PRO A 139 -14.32 3.24 12.32
CA PRO A 139 -13.42 4.08 13.12
C PRO A 139 -13.24 5.51 12.57
N GLY A 140 -13.94 5.89 11.50
CA GLY A 140 -13.87 7.25 10.93
C GLY A 140 -12.73 7.48 9.94
N TYR A 141 -12.18 6.44 9.32
CA TYR A 141 -11.19 6.61 8.26
C TYR A 141 -11.86 6.78 6.89
N GLY A 142 -11.33 7.71 6.11
CA GLY A 142 -11.61 7.80 4.68
C GLY A 142 -10.85 6.71 3.93
N VAL A 143 -11.49 6.05 2.97
CA VAL A 143 -10.89 5.15 2.01
C VAL A 143 -11.33 5.52 0.60
N THR A 144 -10.40 5.55 -0.33
CA THR A 144 -10.65 5.66 -1.77
C THR A 144 -9.73 4.68 -2.49
N CYS A 145 -10.28 3.85 -3.37
CA CYS A 145 -9.51 2.82 -4.06
C CYS A 145 -10.10 2.42 -5.41
N THR A 146 -9.27 1.81 -6.24
CA THR A 146 -9.75 1.09 -7.43
C THR A 146 -10.28 -0.29 -7.00
N VAL A 147 -11.37 -0.78 -7.59
CA VAL A 147 -11.97 -2.06 -7.19
C VAL A 147 -12.01 -3.03 -8.35
N ARG A 148 -11.66 -4.30 -8.12
CA ARG A 148 -11.81 -5.34 -9.16
C ARG A 148 -13.26 -5.78 -9.29
N SER A 149 -13.70 -6.03 -10.52
CA SER A 149 -15.05 -6.52 -10.86
C SER A 149 -15.48 -7.72 -10.01
N ASN A 150 -14.57 -8.65 -9.70
CA ASN A 150 -14.85 -9.84 -8.91
C ASN A 150 -14.97 -9.59 -7.39
N ARG A 151 -14.66 -8.39 -6.90
CA ARG A 151 -14.72 -8.02 -5.48
C ARG A 151 -15.93 -7.15 -5.12
N LEU A 152 -16.82 -6.93 -6.08
CA LEU A 152 -18.01 -6.10 -5.96
C LEU A 152 -19.17 -6.74 -5.18
N GLN A 153 -19.00 -7.93 -4.58
CA GLN A 153 -20.01 -8.76 -3.88
C GLN A 153 -21.37 -8.04 -3.62
N LYS A 154 -22.34 -8.24 -4.53
CA LYS A 154 -23.72 -7.69 -4.55
C LYS A 154 -23.90 -6.22 -4.99
N CYS A 155 -22.92 -5.61 -5.64
CA CYS A 155 -23.07 -4.28 -6.25
C CYS A 155 -23.74 -4.36 -7.64
N PRO A 156 -24.88 -3.69 -7.88
CA PRO A 156 -25.63 -3.73 -9.13
C PRO A 156 -25.04 -2.88 -10.28
N ILE A 157 -23.72 -2.60 -10.26
CA ILE A 157 -23.06 -1.88 -11.36
C ILE A 157 -22.99 -2.77 -12.61
N SER A 158 -23.46 -2.22 -13.72
CA SER A 158 -23.45 -2.76 -15.07
C SER A 158 -22.09 -3.31 -15.43
N THR A 159 -22.10 -4.47 -16.08
CA THR A 159 -20.92 -5.23 -16.51
C THR A 159 -20.05 -4.50 -17.54
N GLU A 160 -18.82 -4.96 -17.74
CA GLU A 160 -17.92 -4.47 -18.79
C GLU A 160 -18.56 -4.49 -20.19
N LYS A 161 -19.34 -5.52 -20.50
CA LYS A 161 -20.06 -5.63 -21.78
C LYS A 161 -21.09 -4.52 -21.97
N GLN A 162 -21.82 -4.19 -20.91
CA GLN A 162 -22.82 -3.11 -20.94
C GLN A 162 -22.13 -1.75 -21.07
N PHE A 163 -21.05 -1.51 -20.33
CA PHE A 163 -20.21 -0.31 -20.46
C PHE A 163 -19.59 -0.18 -21.85
N GLY A 164 -19.24 -1.29 -22.50
CA GLY A 164 -18.72 -1.30 -23.87
C GLY A 164 -19.66 -0.66 -24.90
N LYS A 165 -20.97 -0.65 -24.64
CA LYS A 165 -22.00 -0.03 -25.49
C LYS A 165 -22.26 1.44 -25.15
N LYS A 166 -21.69 1.95 -24.07
CA LYS A 166 -21.90 3.32 -23.59
C LYS A 166 -20.83 4.24 -24.17
N LYS A 167 -21.15 5.53 -24.29
CA LYS A 167 -20.20 6.57 -24.69
C LYS A 167 -19.10 6.73 -23.63
N ARG A 168 -17.89 7.10 -24.08
CA ARG A 168 -16.80 7.55 -23.18
C ARG A 168 -17.31 8.69 -22.29
N GLY A 169 -16.96 8.66 -21.01
CA GLY A 169 -17.46 9.58 -19.99
C GLY A 169 -18.80 9.19 -19.36
N TYR A 170 -19.47 8.12 -19.82
CA TYR A 170 -20.62 7.56 -19.10
C TYR A 170 -20.18 7.05 -17.72
N TYR A 171 -20.93 7.38 -16.68
CA TYR A 171 -20.71 6.83 -15.35
C TYR A 171 -22.04 6.40 -14.73
N GLU A 172 -21.94 5.47 -13.80
CA GLU A 172 -23.02 5.12 -12.88
C GLU A 172 -22.42 4.80 -11.52
N TYR A 173 -23.23 4.83 -10.48
CA TYR A 173 -22.78 4.57 -9.14
C TYR A 173 -23.81 3.79 -8.35
N PHE A 174 -23.33 3.13 -7.30
CA PHE A 174 -24.13 2.44 -6.32
C PHE A 174 -23.67 2.85 -4.94
N ILE A 175 -24.61 3.17 -4.07
CA ILE A 175 -24.36 3.45 -2.65
C ILE A 175 -24.92 2.27 -1.87
N SER A 176 -24.14 1.73 -0.94
CA SER A 176 -24.61 0.67 -0.05
C SER A 176 -25.73 1.18 0.86
N ASN A 177 -26.65 0.30 1.26
CA ASN A 177 -27.83 0.66 2.07
C ASN A 177 -27.51 1.40 3.38
N ASP A 178 -26.32 1.18 3.94
CA ASP A 178 -25.83 1.83 5.16
C ASP A 178 -25.13 3.18 4.88
N ASN A 179 -25.11 3.65 3.62
CA ASN A 179 -24.44 4.86 3.16
C ASN A 179 -22.94 4.93 3.48
N THR A 180 -22.30 3.80 3.78
CA THR A 180 -20.88 3.74 4.16
C THR A 180 -19.94 3.43 3.01
N CYS A 181 -20.46 3.09 1.83
CA CYS A 181 -19.64 2.73 0.68
C CYS A 181 -20.36 3.13 -0.60
N ILE A 182 -19.70 3.97 -1.40
CA ILE A 182 -20.06 4.25 -2.78
C ILE A 182 -19.10 3.49 -3.70
N VAL A 183 -19.66 2.88 -4.74
CA VAL A 183 -18.91 2.33 -5.86
C VAL A 183 -19.31 3.10 -7.11
N VAL A 184 -18.34 3.56 -7.89
CA VAL A 184 -18.54 4.29 -9.13
C VAL A 184 -17.94 3.49 -10.28
N GLY A 185 -18.74 3.21 -11.30
CA GLY A 185 -18.30 2.68 -12.57
C GLY A 185 -18.20 3.79 -13.60
N CYS A 186 -17.04 4.00 -14.19
CA CYS A 186 -16.82 5.00 -15.24
C CYS A 186 -16.37 4.35 -16.54
N LYS A 187 -16.92 4.80 -17.66
CA LYS A 187 -16.54 4.40 -19.02
C LYS A 187 -15.44 5.31 -19.52
N ASP A 188 -14.24 4.77 -19.61
CA ASP A 188 -13.16 5.37 -20.41
C ASP A 188 -12.96 4.54 -21.70
N SER A 189 -11.72 4.15 -22.02
CA SER A 189 -11.45 3.10 -23.02
C SER A 189 -12.10 1.78 -22.59
N THR A 190 -11.93 1.40 -21.33
CA THR A 190 -12.61 0.27 -20.66
C THR A 190 -13.39 0.77 -19.45
N ARG A 191 -14.09 -0.13 -18.76
CA ARG A 191 -14.79 0.19 -17.51
C ARG A 191 -13.76 0.28 -16.38
N ALA A 192 -13.70 1.42 -15.70
CA ALA A 192 -12.99 1.60 -14.45
C ALA A 192 -13.97 1.56 -13.28
N LEU A 193 -13.55 0.97 -12.16
CA LEU A 193 -14.34 0.87 -10.94
C LEU A 193 -13.57 1.51 -9.78
N LEU A 194 -14.25 2.40 -9.07
CA LEU A 194 -13.74 3.12 -7.91
C LEU A 194 -14.65 2.83 -6.73
N GLY A 195 -14.08 2.69 -5.53
CA GLY A 195 -14.80 2.54 -4.28
C GLY A 195 -14.36 3.62 -3.30
N SER A 196 -15.30 4.19 -2.54
CA SER A 196 -15.00 5.15 -1.48
C SER A 196 -16.04 5.11 -0.36
N ASN A 197 -15.70 5.64 0.82
CA ASN A 197 -16.65 5.91 1.91
C ASN A 197 -16.77 7.40 2.26
N HIS A 198 -16.00 8.27 1.60
CA HIS A 198 -15.91 9.70 1.95
C HIS A 198 -15.81 10.63 0.74
N ILE A 199 -15.52 10.09 -0.46
CA ILE A 199 -15.51 10.84 -1.72
C ILE A 199 -16.67 10.33 -2.57
N GLY A 200 -17.68 11.18 -2.78
CA GLY A 200 -18.87 10.90 -3.59
C GLY A 200 -18.78 11.42 -5.03
N VAL A 201 -19.87 11.23 -5.77
CA VAL A 201 -20.01 11.68 -7.18
C VAL A 201 -20.39 13.18 -7.28
N GLN A 202 -20.65 13.84 -6.15
CA GLN A 202 -20.83 15.29 -6.05
C GLN A 202 -19.92 15.84 -4.95
N THR A 203 -19.18 16.89 -5.29
CA THR A 203 -18.70 17.85 -4.30
C THR A 203 -19.96 18.52 -3.76
N GLU A 204 -20.39 18.22 -2.55
CA GLU A 204 -21.18 19.22 -1.83
C GLU A 204 -20.24 20.41 -1.63
N ILE A 205 -20.24 21.35 -2.59
CA ILE A 205 -19.80 22.71 -2.34
C ILE A 205 -20.85 23.25 -1.38
N LYS A 206 -20.63 23.03 -0.09
CA LYS A 206 -21.31 23.80 0.94
C LYS A 206 -20.74 25.21 0.84
N LEU A 207 -21.48 26.09 0.17
CA LEU A 207 -21.35 27.54 0.32
C LEU A 207 -21.66 27.92 1.78
#